data_AF-A0A0J7NF34-F1
#
_entry.id   AF-A0A0J7NF34-F1
#
_cell.length_a   1.000
_cell.length_b   1.000
_cell.length_c   1.000
_cell.angle_alpha   90.00
_cell.angle_beta   90.00
_cell.angle_gamma   90.00
#
_symmetry.space_group_name_H-M   'P 1'
#
loop_
_entity.id
_entity.type
_entity.pdbx_description
1 polymer ?
#
loop_
_entity_poly.entity_id
_entity_poly.type
_entity_poly.pdbx_seq_one_letter_code
_entity_poly.pdbx_strand_id
1 'polypeptide(L)'
;MAISPCKLMVAIDLSFDDLMIDKDIAKLTKQILRCYTLNRRATAPMQFSLTSFTGRSRADMEKHNGYEHWDVNFHTESYVNVYPKDKIVYLTSESENVIDRLNHEWVYVIGGLVDHNAHKGICHKLARDAGVRHGRLPLDKFLRMKARKVLTIDHEFEYYL
;
A
#
# COMPACT_ATOMS: atom_id res chain seq x y z
N MET A 1 -2.43 14.61 3.87
CA MET A 1 -2.24 15.60 4.95
C MET A 1 -1.57 16.83 4.41
N ALA A 2 -2.35 17.82 3.97
CA ALA A 2 -1.81 18.97 3.20
C ALA A 2 -0.77 19.83 3.96
N ILE A 3 -0.75 19.76 5.30
CA ILE A 3 0.12 20.59 6.17
C ILE A 3 1.18 19.74 6.90
N SER A 4 1.24 18.43 6.68
CA SER A 4 2.23 17.58 7.36
C SER A 4 3.65 17.90 6.87
N PRO A 5 4.66 18.02 7.76
CA PRO A 5 6.06 18.17 7.36
C PRO A 5 6.62 16.87 6.75
N CYS A 6 5.96 15.73 6.94
CA CYS A 6 6.38 14.46 6.36
C CYS A 6 6.01 14.41 4.87
N LYS A 7 7.04 14.35 4.02
CA LYS A 7 6.91 14.22 2.56
C LYS A 7 6.91 12.77 2.07
N LEU A 8 7.06 11.80 2.97
CA LEU A 8 7.05 10.39 2.60
C LEU A 8 5.68 10.04 1.98
N MET A 9 5.71 9.46 0.79
CA MET A 9 4.51 9.09 0.04
C MET A 9 4.29 7.58 0.10
N VAL A 10 3.06 7.19 0.45
CA VAL A 10 2.62 5.80 0.43
C VAL A 10 1.35 5.70 -0.41
N ALA A 11 1.31 4.71 -1.29
CA ALA A 11 0.16 4.42 -2.14
C ALA A 11 -0.28 2.96 -1.93
N ILE A 12 -1.59 2.71 -1.90
CA ILE A 12 -2.14 1.35 -2.01
C ILE A 12 -2.66 1.16 -3.44
N ASP A 13 -2.12 0.15 -4.13
CA ASP A 13 -2.58 -0.24 -5.45
C ASP A 13 -3.78 -1.19 -5.35
N LEU A 14 -4.94 -0.74 -5.82
CA LEU A 14 -6.20 -1.49 -5.77
C LEU A 14 -6.51 -2.22 -7.09
N SER A 15 -5.50 -2.49 -7.90
CA SER A 15 -5.63 -3.19 -9.20
C SER A 15 -6.01 -4.68 -9.10
N PHE A 16 -6.31 -5.18 -7.90
CA PHE A 16 -6.43 -6.61 -7.58
C PHE A 16 -7.85 -7.09 -7.31
N ASP A 17 -8.87 -6.27 -7.57
CA ASP A 17 -10.27 -6.59 -7.28
C ASP A 17 -10.64 -8.01 -7.74
N ASP A 18 -10.32 -8.36 -8.99
CA ASP A 18 -10.64 -9.65 -9.63
C ASP A 18 -10.02 -10.89 -8.96
N LEU A 19 -9.03 -10.70 -8.09
CA LEU A 19 -8.39 -11.79 -7.34
C LEU A 19 -9.00 -11.99 -5.96
N MET A 20 -9.95 -11.15 -5.56
CA MET A 20 -10.59 -11.18 -4.25
C MET A 20 -12.09 -11.49 -4.37
N ILE A 21 -12.57 -12.30 -3.43
CA ILE A 21 -14.01 -12.43 -3.18
C ILE A 21 -14.50 -11.24 -2.35
N ASP A 22 -15.81 -11.01 -2.30
CA ASP A 22 -16.38 -9.85 -1.61
C ASP A 22 -16.00 -9.79 -0.12
N LYS A 23 -15.84 -10.95 0.53
CA LYS A 23 -15.36 -11.03 1.91
C LYS A 23 -13.94 -10.49 2.07
N ASP A 24 -13.08 -10.67 1.07
CA ASP A 24 -11.70 -10.21 1.09
C ASP A 24 -11.60 -8.73 0.70
N ILE A 25 -12.46 -8.26 -0.22
CA ILE A 25 -12.66 -6.82 -0.47
C ILE A 25 -13.06 -6.10 0.82
N ALA A 26 -14.04 -6.63 1.57
CA ALA A 26 -14.45 -6.02 2.84
C ALA A 26 -13.33 -6.02 3.91
N LYS A 27 -12.39 -6.99 3.86
CA LYS A 27 -11.19 -6.97 4.72
C LYS A 27 -10.19 -5.93 4.25
N LEU A 28 -9.96 -5.80 2.95
CA LEU A 28 -9.11 -4.77 2.35
C LEU A 28 -9.60 -3.38 2.74
N THR A 29 -10.90 -3.09 2.59
CA THR A 29 -11.49 -1.82 3.02
C THR A 29 -11.17 -1.55 4.49
N LYS A 30 -11.39 -2.51 5.39
CA LYS A 30 -11.05 -2.36 6.82
C LYS A 30 -9.57 -2.09 7.07
N GLN A 31 -8.66 -2.70 6.32
CA GLN A 31 -7.22 -2.43 6.41
C GLN A 31 -6.90 -1.00 5.97
N ILE A 32 -7.52 -0.50 4.89
CA ILE A 32 -7.37 0.89 4.44
C ILE A 32 -7.90 1.86 5.50
N LEU A 33 -9.08 1.60 6.08
CA LEU A 33 -9.63 2.44 7.16
C LEU A 33 -8.68 2.51 8.36
N ARG A 34 -8.04 1.38 8.70
CA ARG A 34 -7.01 1.30 9.75
C ARG A 34 -5.77 2.10 9.38
N CYS A 35 -5.23 1.94 8.18
CA CYS A 35 -4.06 2.71 7.69
C CYS A 35 -4.31 4.21 7.81
N TYR A 36 -5.47 4.69 7.34
CA TYR A 36 -5.85 6.09 7.46
C TYR A 36 -5.91 6.56 8.93
N THR A 37 -6.56 5.77 9.80
CA THR A 37 -6.69 6.11 11.23
C THR A 37 -5.35 6.21 11.93
N LEU A 38 -4.43 5.29 11.64
CA LEU A 38 -3.08 5.28 12.19
C LEU A 38 -2.27 6.45 11.64
N ASN A 39 -2.30 6.69 10.32
CA ASN A 39 -1.64 7.83 9.71
C ASN A 39 -2.09 9.15 10.33
N ARG A 40 -3.40 9.31 10.52
CA ARG A 40 -3.99 10.54 11.08
C ARG A 40 -3.54 10.83 12.51
N ARG A 41 -3.17 9.79 13.27
CA ARG A 41 -2.73 9.91 14.66
C ARG A 41 -1.22 9.99 14.82
N ALA A 42 -0.45 9.79 13.75
CA ALA A 42 1.00 9.87 13.82
C ALA A 42 1.49 11.31 14.03
N THR A 43 2.66 11.42 14.64
CA THR A 43 3.31 12.71 14.91
C THR A 43 3.59 13.50 13.63
N ALA A 44 3.94 12.78 12.54
CA ALA A 44 4.20 13.37 11.23
C ALA A 44 3.55 12.51 10.14
N PRO A 45 2.26 12.72 9.86
CA PRO A 45 1.49 11.86 8.96
C PRO A 45 2.02 11.88 7.53
N MET A 46 2.11 10.70 6.91
CA MET A 46 2.57 10.52 5.54
C MET A 46 1.55 11.05 4.53
N GLN A 47 2.02 11.29 3.31
CA GLN A 47 1.17 11.58 2.16
C GLN A 47 0.60 10.25 1.66
N PHE A 48 -0.69 10.02 1.92
CA PHE A 48 -1.35 8.74 1.68
C PHE A 48 -2.27 8.80 0.46
N SER A 49 -2.25 7.75 -0.36
CA SER A 49 -3.05 7.68 -1.59
C SER A 49 -3.57 6.27 -1.87
N LEU A 50 -4.67 6.19 -2.62
CA LEU A 50 -5.19 4.97 -3.22
C LEU A 50 -5.13 5.12 -4.74
N THR A 51 -4.54 4.15 -5.44
CA THR A 51 -4.47 4.13 -6.90
C THR A 51 -5.30 2.97 -7.45
N SER A 52 -5.64 3.02 -8.73
CA SER A 52 -6.56 2.06 -9.33
C SER A 52 -7.91 2.01 -8.59
N PHE A 53 -8.31 3.11 -7.92
CA PHE A 53 -9.49 3.20 -7.06
C PHE A 53 -10.79 3.21 -7.88
N THR A 54 -11.19 2.02 -8.28
CA THR A 54 -12.32 1.74 -9.19
C THR A 54 -13.01 0.45 -8.74
N GLY A 55 -14.04 0.01 -9.49
CA GLY A 55 -14.59 -1.33 -9.32
C GLY A 55 -15.21 -1.63 -7.95
N ARG A 56 -14.99 -2.86 -7.48
CA ARG A 56 -15.58 -3.42 -6.26
C ARG A 56 -14.97 -2.83 -5.00
N SER A 57 -13.66 -2.58 -4.98
CA SER A 57 -12.99 -1.93 -3.84
C SER A 57 -13.50 -0.50 -3.63
N ARG A 58 -13.69 0.27 -4.71
CA ARG A 58 -14.34 1.59 -4.62
C ARG A 58 -15.78 1.50 -4.12
N ALA A 59 -16.58 0.62 -4.70
CA ALA A 59 -18.00 0.47 -4.31
C ALA A 59 -18.14 0.02 -2.83
N ASP A 60 -17.18 -0.75 -2.31
CA ASP A 60 -17.16 -1.12 -0.90
C ASP A 60 -16.73 0.05 0.00
N MET A 61 -15.73 0.83 -0.41
CA MET A 61 -15.30 2.04 0.30
C MET A 61 -16.42 3.10 0.39
N GLU A 62 -17.21 3.29 -0.67
CA GLU A 62 -18.32 4.25 -0.73
C GLU A 62 -19.42 3.99 0.31
N LYS A 63 -19.48 2.78 0.89
CA LYS A 63 -20.40 2.45 2.01
C LYS A 63 -19.99 3.12 3.32
N HIS A 64 -18.75 3.63 3.42
CA HIS A 64 -18.22 4.28 4.60
C HIS A 64 -18.32 5.81 4.46
N ASN A 65 -19.40 6.37 5.02
CA ASN A 65 -19.68 7.80 4.95
C ASN A 65 -18.48 8.67 5.39
N GLY A 66 -18.18 9.70 4.61
CA GLY A 66 -17.19 10.72 4.95
C GLY A 66 -15.77 10.39 4.53
N TYR A 67 -15.54 9.29 3.80
CA TYR A 67 -14.22 9.00 3.21
C TYR A 67 -13.77 10.09 2.23
N GLU A 68 -14.71 10.81 1.59
CA GLU A 68 -14.36 11.91 0.66
C GLU A 68 -13.72 13.10 1.37
N HIS A 69 -13.94 13.23 2.68
CA HIS A 69 -13.35 14.29 3.50
C HIS A 69 -12.01 13.86 4.10
N TRP A 70 -11.52 12.67 3.75
CA TRP A 70 -10.24 12.19 4.23
C TRP A 70 -9.11 12.91 3.51
N ASP A 71 -8.04 13.14 4.25
CA ASP A 71 -6.83 13.73 3.69
C ASP A 71 -5.97 12.65 3.01
N VAL A 72 -6.58 12.02 1.98
CA VAL A 72 -6.10 10.91 1.17
C VAL A 72 -6.32 11.26 -0.30
N ASN A 73 -5.33 11.01 -1.14
CA ASN A 73 -5.48 11.21 -2.58
C ASN A 73 -6.07 9.95 -3.22
N PHE A 74 -7.24 10.06 -3.83
CA PHE A 74 -7.89 8.96 -4.53
C PHE A 74 -7.66 9.11 -6.04
N HIS A 75 -7.04 8.10 -6.67
CA HIS A 75 -6.75 8.07 -8.09
C HIS A 75 -7.41 6.87 -8.75
N THR A 76 -8.13 7.11 -9.84
CA THR A 76 -8.71 6.05 -10.68
C THR A 76 -7.66 5.33 -11.52
N GLU A 77 -6.57 6.02 -11.80
CA GLU A 77 -5.44 5.59 -12.61
C GLU A 77 -4.49 4.68 -11.82
N SER A 78 -3.77 3.82 -12.53
CA SER A 78 -2.72 2.99 -11.94
C SER A 78 -1.57 3.85 -11.41
N TYR A 79 -0.89 3.38 -10.35
CA TYR A 79 0.25 4.04 -9.73
C TYR A 79 1.36 4.46 -10.71
N VAL A 80 1.56 3.70 -11.80
CA VAL A 80 2.55 4.03 -12.84
C VAL A 80 2.18 5.27 -13.67
N ASN A 81 0.90 5.64 -13.72
CA ASN A 81 0.40 6.82 -14.42
C ASN A 81 0.23 8.02 -13.49
N VAL A 82 0.14 7.79 -12.18
CA VAL A 82 0.02 8.84 -11.16
C VAL A 82 1.40 9.39 -10.78
N TYR A 83 2.41 8.53 -10.68
CA TYR A 83 3.72 8.88 -10.16
C TYR A 83 4.84 8.75 -11.20
N PRO A 84 5.90 9.56 -11.12
CA PRO A 84 7.08 9.38 -11.96
C PRO A 84 7.70 8.01 -11.76
N LYS A 85 7.92 7.27 -12.86
CA LYS A 85 8.41 5.88 -12.83
C LYS A 85 9.69 5.69 -12.02
N ASP A 86 10.61 6.64 -12.12
CA ASP A 86 11.90 6.68 -11.43
C ASP A 86 11.80 7.03 -9.94
N LYS A 87 10.59 7.30 -9.41
CA LYS A 87 10.31 7.53 -8.00
C LYS A 87 9.52 6.41 -7.33
N ILE A 88 9.02 5.45 -8.11
CA ILE A 88 8.21 4.33 -7.61
C ILE A 88 9.08 3.23 -7.02
N VAL A 89 8.71 2.76 -5.83
CA VAL A 89 9.22 1.53 -5.22
C VAL A 89 8.03 0.67 -4.80
N TYR A 90 7.85 -0.46 -5.48
CA TYR A 90 6.81 -1.42 -5.15
C TYR A 90 7.26 -2.35 -4.01
N LEU A 91 6.50 -2.41 -2.93
CA LEU A 91 6.77 -3.24 -1.77
C LEU A 91 6.26 -4.67 -2.00
N THR A 92 7.15 -5.64 -1.84
CA THR A 92 6.82 -7.05 -2.02
C THR A 92 7.79 -7.96 -1.28
N SER A 93 7.27 -8.96 -0.58
CA SER A 93 8.05 -9.88 0.25
C SER A 93 9.05 -10.72 -0.55
N GLU A 94 8.76 -10.95 -1.82
CA GLU A 94 9.55 -11.77 -2.75
C GLU A 94 10.75 -11.02 -3.33
N SER A 95 10.87 -9.71 -3.13
CA SER A 95 12.03 -8.99 -3.63
C SER A 95 13.32 -9.41 -2.90
N GLU A 96 14.35 -9.60 -3.71
CA GLU A 96 15.76 -9.67 -3.35
C GLU A 96 16.32 -8.35 -2.77
N ASN A 97 15.73 -7.20 -3.12
CA ASN A 97 16.18 -5.89 -2.68
C ASN A 97 15.62 -5.58 -1.29
N VAL A 98 16.47 -5.21 -0.34
CA VAL A 98 16.05 -4.80 1.01
C VAL A 98 16.03 -3.27 1.10
N ILE A 99 14.92 -2.71 1.58
CA ILE A 99 14.79 -1.27 1.80
C ILE A 99 15.26 -0.96 3.22
N ASP A 100 16.54 -0.63 3.38
CA ASP A 100 17.10 -0.30 4.70
C ASP A 100 16.86 1.16 5.12
N ARG A 101 16.58 2.05 4.17
CA ARG A 101 16.35 3.48 4.41
C ARG A 101 15.26 4.01 3.51
N LEU A 102 14.48 4.94 4.05
CA LEU A 102 13.40 5.59 3.32
C LEU A 102 13.88 6.86 2.66
N ASN A 103 13.42 7.09 1.44
CA ASN A 103 13.66 8.29 0.68
C ASN A 103 12.35 9.07 0.60
N HIS A 104 12.36 10.30 1.13
CA HIS A 104 11.20 11.19 1.14
C HIS A 104 10.80 11.73 -0.24
N GLU A 105 11.60 11.49 -1.27
CA GLU A 105 11.26 11.81 -2.67
C GLU A 105 10.61 10.66 -3.43
N TRP A 106 10.56 9.47 -2.82
CA TRP A 106 10.01 8.26 -3.45
C TRP A 106 8.58 8.00 -2.98
N VAL A 107 7.86 7.22 -3.80
CA VAL A 107 6.56 6.68 -3.45
C VAL A 107 6.69 5.18 -3.23
N TYR A 108 6.22 4.73 -2.07
CA TYR A 108 6.21 3.33 -1.67
C TYR A 108 4.82 2.76 -1.93
N VAL A 109 4.73 1.81 -2.87
CA VAL A 109 3.47 1.21 -3.30
C VAL A 109 3.25 -0.12 -2.58
N ILE A 110 2.13 -0.26 -1.90
CA ILE A 110 1.67 -1.49 -1.24
C ILE A 110 0.59 -2.13 -2.10
N GLY A 111 0.65 -3.45 -2.30
CA GLY A 111 -0.42 -4.18 -2.97
C GLY A 111 -1.68 -4.23 -2.12
N GLY A 112 -2.79 -3.68 -2.62
CA GLY A 112 -4.12 -3.76 -2.03
C GLY A 112 -4.77 -5.12 -2.22
N LEU A 113 -4.13 -6.18 -1.70
CA LEU A 113 -4.52 -7.56 -1.92
C LEU A 113 -4.64 -8.32 -0.60
N VAL A 114 -5.80 -8.94 -0.40
CA VAL A 114 -6.04 -9.89 0.69
C VAL A 114 -6.23 -11.27 0.07
N ASP A 115 -5.14 -12.04 -0.05
CA ASP A 115 -5.15 -13.33 -0.75
C ASP A 115 -4.83 -14.53 0.15
N HIS A 116 -4.58 -14.31 1.44
CA HIS A 116 -4.09 -15.36 2.34
C HIS A 116 -2.84 -16.09 1.80
N ASN A 117 -1.99 -15.39 1.03
CA ASN A 117 -0.82 -15.91 0.33
C ASN A 117 -1.15 -16.96 -0.76
N ALA A 118 -2.34 -16.89 -1.37
CA ALA A 118 -2.70 -17.72 -2.52
C ALA A 118 -1.98 -17.30 -3.81
N HIS A 119 -1.65 -16.01 -3.98
CA HIS A 119 -1.07 -15.42 -5.19
C HIS A 119 0.37 -14.98 -4.96
N LYS A 120 1.21 -15.95 -4.56
CA LYS A 120 2.61 -15.68 -4.23
C LYS A 120 3.35 -14.97 -5.37
N GLY A 121 4.03 -13.87 -5.05
CA GLY A 121 4.87 -13.12 -5.98
C GLY A 121 4.14 -12.28 -7.03
N ILE A 122 2.82 -12.11 -6.95
CA ILE A 122 2.07 -11.32 -7.94
C ILE A 122 2.52 -9.85 -7.98
N CYS A 123 2.66 -9.21 -6.82
CA CYS A 123 3.17 -7.84 -6.70
C CYS A 123 4.58 -7.70 -7.27
N HIS A 124 5.45 -8.68 -7.00
CA HIS A 124 6.80 -8.70 -7.53
C HIS A 124 6.82 -8.83 -9.06
N LYS A 125 5.98 -9.72 -9.62
CA LYS A 125 5.82 -9.85 -11.07
C LYS A 125 5.33 -8.54 -11.69
N LEU A 126 4.28 -7.94 -11.13
CA LEU A 126 3.74 -6.66 -11.61
C LEU A 126 4.79 -5.55 -11.61
N ALA A 127 5.57 -5.43 -10.54
CA ALA A 127 6.63 -4.43 -10.45
C ALA A 127 7.72 -4.64 -11.52
N ARG A 128 8.12 -5.90 -11.76
CA ARG A 128 9.10 -6.27 -12.79
C ARG A 128 8.58 -6.01 -14.19
N ASP A 129 7.34 -6.41 -14.47
CA ASP A 129 6.71 -6.22 -15.78
C ASP A 129 6.51 -4.73 -16.07
N ALA A 130 6.18 -3.92 -15.06
CA ALA A 130 6.12 -2.46 -15.16
C ALA A 130 7.51 -1.80 -15.26
N GLY A 131 8.59 -2.51 -14.93
CA GLY A 131 9.95 -2.00 -14.89
C GLY A 131 10.15 -0.90 -13.84
N VAL A 132 9.42 -0.96 -12.71
CA VAL A 132 9.61 -0.08 -11.56
C VAL A 132 10.55 -0.73 -10.54
N ARG A 133 11.15 0.07 -9.65
CA ARG A 133 11.91 -0.52 -8.54
C ARG A 133 10.97 -1.29 -7.63
N HIS A 134 11.49 -2.34 -7.01
CA HIS A 134 10.78 -3.10 -5.99
C HIS A 134 11.73 -3.43 -4.84
N GLY A 135 11.16 -3.62 -3.65
CA GLY A 135 11.94 -4.02 -2.47
C GLY A 135 11.06 -4.58 -1.37
N ARG A 136 11.68 -5.32 -0.46
CA ARG A 136 11.05 -5.82 0.76
C ARG A 136 11.49 -5.01 1.97
N LEU A 137 10.62 -4.95 2.97
CA LEU A 137 10.93 -4.40 4.27
C LEU A 137 12.01 -5.24 4.99
N PRO A 138 12.89 -4.63 5.82
CA PRO A 138 13.95 -5.32 6.55
C PRO A 138 13.40 -6.03 7.79
N LEU A 139 12.37 -6.86 7.61
CA LEU A 139 11.65 -7.53 8.69
C LEU A 139 12.52 -8.50 9.49
N ASP A 140 13.60 -8.98 8.87
CA ASP A 140 14.63 -9.84 9.46
C ASP A 140 15.32 -9.22 10.68
N LYS A 141 15.38 -7.89 10.74
CA LYS A 141 16.03 -7.14 11.83
C LYS A 141 15.08 -6.89 13.02
N PHE A 142 13.76 -6.93 12.80
CA PHE A 142 12.76 -6.44 13.76
C PHE A 142 11.71 -7.47 14.19
N LEU A 143 11.37 -8.48 13.37
CA LEU A 143 10.42 -9.54 13.72
C LEU A 143 11.10 -10.91 13.89
N ARG A 144 11.28 -11.35 15.14
CA ARG A 144 11.52 -12.75 15.49
C ARG A 144 10.21 -13.56 15.38
N MET A 145 9.68 -13.71 14.16
CA MET A 145 8.58 -14.65 13.90
C MET A 145 9.12 -15.96 13.32
N LYS A 146 8.67 -17.10 13.87
CA LYS A 146 8.93 -18.45 13.34
C LYS A 146 8.12 -18.78 12.07
N ALA A 147 7.31 -17.85 11.58
CA ALA A 147 6.44 -17.98 10.40
C ALA A 147 6.87 -17.06 9.24
N ARG A 148 6.35 -17.30 8.03
CA ARG A 148 6.71 -16.55 6.80
C ARG A 148 6.46 -15.04 6.96
N LYS A 149 7.38 -14.24 6.41
CA LYS A 149 7.41 -12.76 6.47
C LYS A 149 6.52 -12.12 5.41
N VAL A 150 5.23 -12.43 5.43
CA VAL A 150 4.21 -11.72 4.64
C VAL A 150 3.41 -10.87 5.61
N LEU A 151 3.43 -9.56 5.41
CA LEU A 151 2.70 -8.61 6.23
C LEU A 151 1.36 -8.28 5.60
N THR A 152 0.39 -7.94 6.43
CA THR A 152 -0.84 -7.31 5.97
C THR A 152 -0.56 -5.84 5.67
N ILE A 153 -1.43 -5.22 4.85
CA ILE A 153 -1.29 -3.83 4.41
C ILE A 153 -1.09 -2.87 5.59
N ASP A 154 -1.83 -3.08 6.69
CA ASP A 154 -1.72 -2.29 7.91
C ASP A 154 -0.38 -2.46 8.62
N HIS A 155 0.20 -3.67 8.67
CA HIS A 155 1.52 -3.86 9.26
C HIS A 155 2.64 -3.27 8.39
N GLU A 156 2.53 -3.35 7.06
CA GLU A 156 3.47 -2.66 6.16
C GLU A 156 3.38 -1.15 6.33
N PHE A 157 2.16 -0.62 6.48
CA PHE A 157 1.92 0.79 6.72
C PHE A 157 2.46 1.26 8.09
N GLU A 158 2.23 0.48 9.16
CA GLU A 158 2.71 0.77 10.52
C GLU A 158 4.24 0.88 10.61
N TYR A 159 4.99 0.16 9.77
CA TYR A 159 6.44 0.26 9.72
C TYR A 159 6.94 1.69 9.39
N TYR A 160 6.11 2.50 8.73
CA TYR A 160 6.47 3.82 8.24
C TYR A 160 6.00 5.00 9.11
N LEU A 161 5.26 4.74 10.19
CA LEU A 161 4.83 5.74 11.16
C LEU A 161 5.89 5.96 12.25
#